data_AF-A0A3M0WFL3-F1
#
_entry.id   AF-A0A3M0WFL3-F1
#
_cell.length_a   1.000
_cell.length_b   1.000
_cell.length_c   1.000
_cell.angle_alpha   90.00
_cell.angle_beta   90.00
_cell.angle_gamma   90.00
#
_symmetry.space_group_name_H-M   'P 1'
#
loop_
_entity.id
_entity.type
_entity.pdbx_description
1 polymer ?
#
loop_
_entity_poly.entity_id
_entity_poly.type
_entity_poly.pdbx_seq_one_letter_code
_entity_poly.pdbx_strand_id
1 'polypeptide(L)'
;MIVGAASASTQIKLKGDVFLEKNQIFLKDIAVVKSDNKRFESFLKQIFIKPFPESRYVEKVYPKDIKDALKKNYIDTSNIQITGNYVVVKRKLK
;
A
#
# COMPACT_ATOMS: atom_id res chain seq x y z
N MET A 1 -31.41 18.05 -6.25
CA MET A 1 -30.99 16.64 -6.34
C MET A 1 -29.58 16.53 -5.81
N ILE A 2 -29.38 15.95 -4.63
CA ILE A 2 -28.04 15.58 -4.16
C ILE A 2 -27.90 14.11 -4.50
N VAL A 3 -27.18 13.81 -5.59
CA VAL A 3 -26.83 12.44 -5.94
C VAL A 3 -25.68 12.09 -4.99
N GLY A 4 -26.03 11.45 -3.87
CA GLY A 4 -25.05 10.89 -2.95
C GLY A 4 -24.31 9.77 -3.67
N ALA A 5 -23.21 10.10 -4.34
CA ALA A 5 -22.23 9.11 -4.74
C ALA A 5 -21.62 8.57 -3.45
N ALA A 6 -22.11 7.43 -2.98
CA ALA A 6 -21.35 6.57 -2.10
C ALA A 6 -20.14 6.09 -2.91
N SER A 7 -19.15 6.97 -3.01
CA SER A 7 -17.84 6.67 -3.56
C SER A 7 -17.30 5.52 -2.73
N ALA A 8 -17.17 4.33 -3.35
CA ALA A 8 -16.68 3.14 -2.68
C ALA A 8 -15.37 3.49 -1.95
N SER A 9 -15.44 3.60 -0.63
CA SER A 9 -14.39 4.27 0.12
C SER A 9 -13.26 3.27 0.32
N THR A 10 -12.16 3.46 -0.38
CA THR A 10 -11.00 2.59 -0.23
C THR A 10 -10.07 3.21 0.79
N GLN A 11 -9.81 2.47 1.88
CA GLN A 11 -8.92 2.88 2.95
C GLN A 11 -7.65 2.03 2.93
N ILE A 12 -6.50 2.72 2.91
CA ILE A 12 -5.18 2.11 3.02
C ILE A 12 -4.54 2.65 4.29
N LYS A 13 -4.41 1.82 5.30
CA LYS A 13 -3.75 2.18 6.56
C LYS A 13 -2.35 1.60 6.60
N LEU A 14 -1.34 2.47 6.66
CA LEU A 14 0.06 2.06 6.79
C LEU A 14 0.32 1.37 8.13
N LYS A 15 1.15 0.34 8.12
CA LYS A 15 1.69 -0.31 9.32
C LYS A 15 2.84 0.54 9.90
N GLY A 16 3.23 0.30 11.15
CA GLY A 16 4.38 0.98 11.76
C GLY A 16 5.70 0.39 11.30
N ASP A 17 6.03 -0.78 11.83
CA ASP A 17 7.20 -1.57 11.46
C ASP A 17 6.76 -2.91 10.86
N VAL A 18 7.48 -3.35 9.83
CA VAL A 18 7.26 -4.67 9.22
C VAL A 18 8.59 -5.36 8.94
N PHE A 19 8.62 -6.68 9.11
CA PHE A 19 9.78 -7.51 8.82
C PHE A 19 9.51 -8.35 7.58
N LEU A 20 10.39 -8.28 6.57
CA LEU A 20 10.26 -9.02 5.33
C LEU A 20 11.50 -9.87 5.04
N GLU A 21 11.26 -11.07 4.51
CA GLU A 21 12.27 -12.02 4.04
C GLU A 21 12.47 -11.95 2.51
N LYS A 22 11.64 -11.17 1.81
CA LYS A 22 11.58 -11.11 0.35
C LYS A 22 12.17 -9.82 -0.21
N ASN A 23 12.53 -9.84 -1.49
CA ASN A 23 13.22 -8.75 -2.18
C ASN A 23 12.29 -7.71 -2.81
N GLN A 24 10.99 -7.80 -2.55
CA GLN A 24 9.96 -6.94 -3.13
C GLN A 24 8.95 -6.55 -2.06
N ILE A 25 8.60 -5.26 -2.03
CA ILE A 25 7.58 -4.72 -1.14
C ILE A 25 6.28 -4.62 -1.92
N PHE A 26 5.26 -5.34 -1.47
CA PHE A 26 3.90 -5.24 -1.97
C PHE A 26 3.01 -4.49 -0.97
N LEU A 27 1.88 -3.94 -1.44
CA LEU A 27 0.99 -3.15 -0.59
C LEU A 27 0.50 -3.93 0.63
N LYS A 28 0.17 -5.23 0.48
CA LYS A 28 -0.27 -6.10 1.58
C LYS A 28 0.76 -6.22 2.72
N ASP A 29 2.03 -6.04 2.40
CA ASP A 29 3.12 -6.20 3.35
C ASP A 29 3.16 -5.01 4.30
N ILE A 30 2.95 -3.81 3.75
CA ILE A 30 3.18 -2.53 4.44
C ILE A 30 1.89 -1.84 4.87
N ALA A 31 0.72 -2.28 4.41
CA ALA A 31 -0.54 -1.64 4.70
C ALA A 31 -1.68 -2.65 4.91
N VAL A 32 -2.70 -2.21 5.65
CA VAL A 32 -4.02 -2.85 5.73
C VAL A 32 -4.92 -2.14 4.72
N VAL A 33 -5.44 -2.90 3.76
CA VAL A 33 -6.33 -2.38 2.71
C VAL A 33 -7.76 -2.82 3.01
N LYS A 34 -8.69 -1.87 3.04
CA LYS A 34 -10.14 -2.11 3.13
C LYS A 34 -10.82 -1.41 1.95
N SER A 35 -11.69 -2.14 1.27
CA SER A 35 -12.53 -1.59 0.21
C SER A 35 -13.87 -2.31 0.22
N ASP A 36 -14.92 -1.61 -0.20
CA ASP A 36 -16.26 -2.17 -0.35
C ASP A 36 -16.29 -3.24 -1.46
N ASN A 37 -15.37 -3.14 -2.43
CA ASN A 37 -15.20 -4.12 -3.50
C ASN A 37 -14.06 -5.11 -3.16
N LYS A 38 -14.41 -6.37 -2.87
CA LYS A 38 -13.44 -7.42 -2.50
C LYS A 38 -12.47 -7.82 -3.61
N ARG A 39 -12.89 -7.75 -4.88
CA ARG A 39 -12.01 -8.01 -6.02
C ARG A 39 -10.95 -6.92 -6.12
N PHE A 40 -11.38 -5.67 -5.98
CA PHE A 40 -10.48 -4.51 -5.96
C PHE A 40 -9.55 -4.54 -4.76
N GLU A 41 -10.04 -4.87 -3.56
CA GLU A 41 -9.22 -5.05 -2.35
C GLU A 41 -8.12 -6.10 -2.58
N SER A 42 -8.47 -7.23 -3.20
CA SER A 42 -7.52 -8.31 -3.51
C SER A 42 -6.48 -7.90 -4.53
N PHE A 43 -6.88 -7.15 -5.56
CA PHE A 43 -5.98 -6.57 -6.54
C PHE A 43 -5.00 -5.58 -5.89
N LEU A 44 -5.49 -4.62 -5.10
CA LEU A 44 -4.67 -3.63 -4.41
C LEU A 44 -3.58 -4.29 -3.54
N LYS A 45 -3.93 -5.36 -2.82
CA LYS A 45 -2.99 -6.12 -1.97
C LYS A 45 -1.79 -6.69 -2.75
N GLN A 46 -1.95 -6.93 -4.05
CA GLN A 46 -0.90 -7.48 -4.92
C GLN A 46 -0.05 -6.41 -5.61
N ILE A 47 -0.35 -5.12 -5.41
CA ILE A 47 0.40 -4.04 -6.06
C ILE A 47 1.82 -4.00 -5.53
N PHE A 48 2.77 -4.02 -6.47
CA PHE A 48 4.18 -3.81 -6.22
C PHE A 48 4.45 -2.33 -5.91
N ILE A 49 5.13 -2.07 -4.81
CA ILE A 49 5.46 -0.72 -4.35
C ILE A 49 6.90 -0.36 -4.69
N LYS A 50 7.86 -1.18 -4.25
CA LYS A 50 9.30 -0.88 -4.40
C LYS A 50 10.16 -2.15 -4.26
N PRO A 51 11.33 -2.22 -4.92
CA PRO A 51 12.32 -3.26 -4.61
C PRO A 51 12.90 -3.09 -3.20
N PHE A 52 13.24 -4.20 -2.57
CA PHE A 52 13.90 -4.28 -1.26
C PHE A 52 15.06 -5.27 -1.32
N PRO A 53 16.16 -4.93 -2.04
CA PRO A 53 17.25 -5.86 -2.34
C PRO A 53 18.01 -6.26 -1.08
N GLU A 54 18.52 -7.50 -0.99
CA GLU A 54 19.14 -8.11 0.22
C GLU A 54 20.18 -7.23 0.92
N SER A 55 20.95 -6.45 0.14
CA SER A 55 21.92 -5.47 0.64
C SER A 55 21.32 -4.33 1.48
N ARG A 56 19.99 -4.15 1.44
CA ARG A 56 19.26 -3.16 2.22
C ARG A 56 18.60 -3.82 3.42
N TYR A 57 19.02 -3.39 4.62
CA TYR A 57 18.49 -3.89 5.90
C TYR A 57 17.26 -3.12 6.39
N VAL A 58 17.15 -1.84 6.05
CA VAL A 58 16.03 -0.97 6.45
C VAL A 58 15.63 -0.08 5.28
N GLU A 59 14.33 0.07 5.06
CA GLU A 59 13.74 0.97 4.07
C GLU A 59 12.53 1.68 4.67
N LYS A 60 12.35 2.97 4.37
CA LYS A 60 11.11 3.69 4.70
C LYS A 60 10.23 3.78 3.47
N VAL A 61 8.97 3.40 3.61
CA VAL A 61 7.94 3.55 2.57
C VAL A 61 6.93 4.59 3.00
N TYR A 62 6.75 5.61 2.17
CA TYR A 62 5.88 6.75 2.43
C TYR A 62 4.57 6.64 1.63
N PRO A 63 3.51 7.36 2.03
CA PRO A 63 2.26 7.44 1.27
C PRO A 63 2.46 7.83 -0.20
N LYS A 64 3.46 8.67 -0.51
CA LYS A 64 3.79 9.04 -1.89
C LYS A 64 4.20 7.84 -2.75
N ASP A 65 4.99 6.91 -2.20
CA ASP A 65 5.46 5.74 -2.93
C ASP A 65 4.28 4.83 -3.30
N ILE A 66 3.29 4.75 -2.39
CA ILE A 66 2.05 4.03 -2.66
C ILE A 66 1.22 4.74 -3.72
N LYS A 67 1.02 6.05 -3.62
CA LYS A 67 0.27 6.82 -4.63
C LYS A 67 0.89 6.66 -6.03
N ASP A 68 2.20 6.71 -6.12
CA ASP A 68 2.92 6.54 -7.38
C ASP A 68 2.76 5.12 -7.92
N ALA A 69 2.83 4.10 -7.06
CA ALA A 69 2.57 2.72 -7.45
C ALA A 69 1.12 2.52 -7.94
N LEU A 70 0.13 3.11 -7.27
CA LEU A 70 -1.28 3.05 -7.68
C LEU A 70 -1.49 3.71 -9.05
N LYS A 71 -0.92 4.92 -9.25
CA LYS A 71 -0.99 5.62 -10.54
C LYS A 71 -0.34 4.84 -11.68
N LYS A 72 0.80 4.18 -11.44
CA LYS A 72 1.46 3.30 -12.42
C LYS A 72 0.60 2.12 -12.84
N ASN A 73 -0.36 1.71 -12.01
CA ASN A 73 -1.32 0.65 -12.29
C ASN A 73 -2.67 1.21 -12.80
N TYR A 74 -2.71 2.47 -13.27
CA TYR A 74 -3.91 3.15 -13.79
C TYR A 74 -5.07 3.25 -12.77
N ILE A 75 -4.75 3.30 -11.49
CA ILE A 75 -5.75 3.41 -10.42
C ILE A 75 -5.95 4.87 -10.07
N ASP A 76 -7.20 5.33 -10.15
CA ASP A 76 -7.58 6.64 -9.64
C ASP A 76 -7.50 6.67 -8.11
N THR A 77 -6.63 7.54 -7.59
CA THR A 77 -6.41 7.71 -6.15
C THR A 77 -7.34 8.73 -5.51
N SER A 78 -8.20 9.41 -6.27
CA SER A 78 -9.06 10.50 -5.78
C SER A 78 -10.02 10.03 -4.68
N ASN A 79 -10.42 8.76 -4.73
CA ASN A 79 -11.32 8.12 -3.76
C ASN A 79 -10.60 7.18 -2.77
N ILE A 80 -9.27 7.25 -2.72
CA ILE A 80 -8.43 6.39 -1.86
C ILE A 80 -7.85 7.21 -0.71
N GLN A 81 -8.26 6.87 0.51
CA GLN A 81 -7.72 7.49 1.71
C GLN A 81 -6.52 6.69 2.22
N ILE A 82 -5.33 7.28 2.18
CA ILE A 82 -4.10 6.69 2.73
C ILE A 82 -3.79 7.35 4.07
N THR A 83 -3.68 6.55 5.13
CA THR A 83 -3.42 7.02 6.50
C THR A 83 -2.13 6.45 7.07
N GLY A 84 -1.43 7.26 7.87
CA GLY A 84 -0.11 6.96 8.45
C GLY A 84 1.03 7.71 7.74
N ASN A 85 2.12 7.99 8.46
CA ASN A 85 3.22 8.84 7.97
C ASN A 85 4.20 8.07 7.07
N TYR A 86 4.67 6.92 7.54
CA TYR A 86 5.54 6.02 6.81
C TYR A 86 5.53 4.64 7.48
N VAL A 87 6.01 3.64 6.75
CA VAL A 87 6.26 2.29 7.24
C VAL A 87 7.76 2.06 7.24
N VAL A 88 8.29 1.49 8.32
CA VAL A 88 9.67 1.01 8.34
C VAL A 88 9.68 -0.46 7.97
N VAL A 89 10.27 -0.78 6.83
CA VAL A 89 10.49 -2.15 6.36
C VAL A 89 11.88 -2.57 6.80
N LYS A 90 11.97 -3.64 7.59
CA LYS A 90 13.23 -4.22 8.07
C LYS A 90 13.41 -5.59 7.47
N ARG A 91 14.65 -5.97 7.15
CA ARG A 91 14.95 -7.34 6.78
C ARG A 91 14.80 -8.23 8.00
N LYS A 92 14.10 -9.34 7.84
CA LYS A 92 14.19 -10.43 8.82
C LYS A 92 15.44 -11.23 8.49
N LEU A 93 16.43 -11.17 9.38
CA LEU A 93 17.61 -12.01 9.28
C LEU A 93 17.20 -13.43 9.69
N LYS A 94 17.54 -14.41 8.84
CA LYS A 94 17.40 -15.83 9.16
C LYS A 94 18.44 -16.23 10.20
#